data_AF-A0A538MN96-F1
#
_entry.id   AF-A0A538MN96-F1
#
_cell.length_a   1.000
_cell.length_b   1.000
_cell.length_c   1.000
_cell.angle_alpha   90.00
_cell.angle_beta   90.00
_cell.angle_gamma   90.00
#
_symmetry.space_group_name_H-M   'P 1'
#
loop_
_entity.id
_entity.type
_entity.pdbx_description
1 polymer ?
#
loop_
_entity_poly.entity_id
_entity_poly.type
_entity_poly.pdbx_seq_one_letter_code
_entity_poly.pdbx_strand_id
1 'polypeptide(L)'
;MIDLHTHILPRLDDGARTLEESVAMARSAVADGVRVMAATPHVREDYPTRAIEMEQGLAQVREALALEGVALEVLPGGEIALDRLAVLEADELARFGLAGNPQYLLLEFPYFGWPLDLETRVFELRRNGFAIVLAHPERNSEVQAAPERLRRLAEHGTIVQLTSASVDGRLGRNCKQSAFRLLQLGIAHLIASDAHAPDVRAVGMSRAADAVGDVALARWLTEEMPAAIMAGEVTPARPPTRRPGFSRALRKQR
;
A
#
# COMPACT_ATOMS: atom_id res chain seq x y z
N MET A 1 -8.31 9.44 -5.86
CA MET A 1 -7.66 8.29 -5.20
C MET A 1 -6.92 8.67 -3.93
N ILE A 2 -6.70 7.70 -3.05
CA ILE A 2 -5.91 7.79 -1.82
C ILE A 2 -4.75 6.79 -1.95
N ASP A 3 -3.53 7.24 -1.70
CA ASP A 3 -2.33 6.40 -1.79
C ASP A 3 -1.71 6.18 -0.41
N LEU A 4 -1.72 4.95 0.10
CA LEU A 4 -1.30 4.66 1.47
C LEU A 4 0.13 4.14 1.60
N HIS A 5 0.93 4.17 0.54
CA HIS A 5 2.30 3.67 0.60
C HIS A 5 3.20 4.49 -0.32
N THR A 6 4.05 5.36 0.23
CA THR A 6 5.02 6.18 -0.52
C THR A 6 6.26 6.52 0.29
N HIS A 7 7.38 6.68 -0.40
CA HIS A 7 8.68 7.07 0.17
C HIS A 7 8.98 8.53 -0.21
N ILE A 8 8.02 9.40 0.08
CA ILE A 8 8.06 10.83 -0.28
C ILE A 8 8.96 11.66 0.65
N LEU A 9 9.31 11.15 1.84
CA LEU A 9 10.08 11.93 2.82
C LEU A 9 11.56 11.97 2.44
N PRO A 10 12.17 13.16 2.37
CA PRO A 10 13.52 13.29 1.84
C PRO A 10 14.57 12.75 2.83
N ARG A 11 15.47 11.89 2.33
CA ARG A 11 16.68 11.40 3.03
C ARG A 11 16.41 10.51 4.26
N LEU A 12 15.26 9.86 4.35
CA LEU A 12 14.99 8.85 5.38
C LEU A 12 15.29 7.43 4.89
N ASP A 13 15.10 7.18 3.59
CA ASP A 13 15.30 5.87 2.98
C ASP A 13 15.77 5.97 1.52
N ASP A 14 15.48 4.95 0.70
CA ASP A 14 15.75 4.89 -0.73
C ASP A 14 14.70 5.63 -1.60
N GLY A 15 13.80 6.39 -0.97
CA GLY A 15 12.87 7.30 -1.62
C GLY A 15 13.48 8.64 -2.04
N ALA A 16 12.74 9.71 -1.81
CA ALA A 16 13.15 11.06 -2.19
C ALA A 16 14.52 11.43 -1.56
N ARG A 17 15.42 11.99 -2.35
CA ARG A 17 16.76 12.42 -1.89
C ARG A 17 16.78 13.88 -1.48
N THR A 18 15.88 14.68 -2.03
CA THR A 18 15.77 16.12 -1.74
C THR A 18 14.31 16.53 -1.61
N LEU A 19 14.08 17.70 -1.01
CA LEU A 19 12.74 18.25 -0.86
C LEU A 19 12.10 18.57 -2.22
N GLU A 20 12.90 18.97 -3.21
CA GLU A 20 12.45 19.20 -4.58
C GLU A 20 11.95 17.91 -5.23
N GLU A 21 12.61 16.77 -4.99
CA GLU A 21 12.14 15.46 -5.44
C GLU A 21 10.81 15.09 -4.76
N SER A 22 10.66 15.34 -3.46
CA SER A 22 9.39 15.16 -2.74
C SER A 22 8.26 15.99 -3.35
N VAL A 23 8.50 17.27 -3.64
CA VAL A 23 7.51 18.15 -4.30
C VAL A 23 7.18 17.67 -5.71
N ALA A 24 8.17 17.20 -6.48
CA ALA A 24 7.94 16.63 -7.80
C ALA A 24 7.10 15.35 -7.74
N MET A 25 7.35 14.46 -6.76
CA MET A 25 6.53 13.27 -6.51
C MET A 25 5.09 13.67 -6.16
N ALA A 26 4.90 14.66 -5.29
CA ALA A 26 3.57 15.15 -4.93
C ALA A 26 2.81 15.71 -6.13
N ARG A 27 3.47 16.49 -7.00
CA ARG A 27 2.88 17.00 -8.25
C ARG A 27 2.46 15.86 -9.18
N SER A 28 3.32 14.85 -9.32
CA SER A 28 3.03 13.65 -10.10
C SER A 28 1.81 12.91 -9.54
N ALA A 29 1.72 12.78 -8.21
CA ALA A 29 0.58 12.15 -7.55
C ALA A 29 -0.74 12.92 -7.79
N VAL A 30 -0.72 14.25 -7.66
CA VAL A 30 -1.89 15.10 -7.93
C VAL A 30 -2.32 14.99 -9.40
N ALA A 31 -1.36 15.02 -10.33
CA ALA A 31 -1.63 14.83 -11.75
C ALA A 31 -2.23 13.45 -12.06
N ASP A 32 -1.85 12.44 -11.27
CA ASP A 32 -2.37 11.07 -11.32
C ASP A 32 -3.72 10.90 -10.57
N GLY A 33 -4.30 11.98 -10.04
CA GLY A 33 -5.60 11.98 -9.36
C GLY A 33 -5.56 11.54 -7.89
N VAL A 34 -4.38 11.54 -7.27
CA VAL A 34 -4.22 11.31 -5.82
C VAL A 34 -4.47 12.61 -5.06
N ARG A 35 -5.33 12.55 -4.05
CA ARG A 35 -5.66 13.69 -3.17
C ARG A 35 -5.09 13.58 -1.75
N VAL A 36 -4.85 12.35 -1.31
CA VAL A 36 -4.29 12.02 0.01
C VAL A 36 -3.21 10.98 -0.19
N MET A 37 -2.08 11.16 0.48
CA MET A 37 -0.92 10.29 0.44
C MET A 37 -0.41 9.98 1.85
N ALA A 38 -0.11 8.73 2.18
CA ALA A 38 0.64 8.40 3.39
C ALA A 38 2.13 8.31 3.08
N ALA A 39 2.92 9.04 3.86
CA ALA A 39 4.37 8.94 3.88
C ALA A 39 4.78 7.76 4.78
N THR A 40 5.32 6.71 4.18
CA THR A 40 5.62 5.44 4.84
C THR A 40 7.09 5.09 4.64
N PRO A 41 8.03 5.89 5.20
CA PRO A 41 9.45 5.59 5.06
C PRO A 41 9.76 4.20 5.63
N HIS A 42 10.82 3.58 5.13
CA HIS A 42 11.31 2.32 5.67
C HIS A 42 11.66 2.45 7.15
N VAL A 43 11.21 1.47 7.94
CA VAL A 43 11.63 1.20 9.30
C VAL A 43 12.24 -0.20 9.31
N ARG A 44 13.56 -0.24 9.06
CA ARG A 44 14.36 -1.44 8.80
C ARG A 44 15.72 -1.35 9.48
N GLU A 45 16.54 -2.40 9.39
CA GLU A 45 17.90 -2.38 9.93
C GLU A 45 18.81 -1.40 9.17
N ASP A 46 18.74 -1.39 7.85
CA ASP A 46 19.48 -0.49 6.95
C ASP A 46 18.92 0.93 6.91
N TYR A 47 17.63 1.09 7.23
CA TYR A 47 16.93 2.36 7.37
C TYR A 47 16.22 2.44 8.73
N PRO A 48 16.95 2.70 9.83
CA PRO A 48 16.41 2.67 11.19
C PRO A 48 15.64 3.97 11.53
N THR A 49 14.75 4.40 10.64
CA THR A 49 13.93 5.60 10.79
C THR A 49 13.14 5.52 12.10
N ARG A 50 13.23 6.56 12.92
CA ARG A 50 12.43 6.73 14.13
C ARG A 50 11.20 7.57 13.84
N ALA A 51 10.14 7.39 14.62
CA ALA A 51 8.89 8.11 14.39
C ALA A 51 9.07 9.64 14.40
N ILE A 52 9.98 10.15 15.25
CA ILE A 52 10.29 11.59 15.31
C ILE A 52 10.93 12.13 14.02
N GLU A 53 11.73 11.32 13.32
CA GLU A 53 12.37 11.70 12.06
C GLU A 53 11.35 11.73 10.91
N MET A 54 10.44 10.76 10.90
CA MET A 54 9.28 10.73 10.00
C MET A 54 8.37 11.95 10.21
N GLU A 55 8.05 12.30 11.46
CA GLU A 55 7.25 13.49 11.79
C GLU A 55 7.91 14.80 11.35
N GLN A 56 9.23 14.93 11.54
CA GLN A 56 10.00 16.09 11.10
C GLN A 56 10.05 16.20 9.57
N GLY A 57 10.33 15.09 8.87
CA GLY A 57 10.32 15.05 7.40
C GLY A 57 8.93 15.37 6.84
N LEU A 58 7.87 14.86 7.47
CA LEU A 58 6.50 15.16 7.08
C LEU A 58 6.17 16.64 7.23
N ALA A 59 6.60 17.29 8.31
CA ALA A 59 6.42 18.73 8.50
C ALA A 59 7.11 19.55 7.38
N GLN A 60 8.35 19.19 7.03
CA GLN A 60 9.10 19.84 5.94
C GLN A 60 8.40 19.69 4.59
N VAL A 61 7.95 18.47 4.26
CA VAL A 61 7.22 18.22 3.00
C VAL A 61 5.92 19.02 2.96
N ARG A 62 5.12 18.99 4.04
CA ARG A 62 3.85 19.74 4.09
C ARG A 62 4.05 21.25 3.92
N GLU A 63 5.07 21.82 4.54
CA GLU A 63 5.41 23.25 4.38
C GLU A 63 5.78 23.57 2.93
N ALA A 64 6.63 22.74 2.30
CA ALA A 64 7.02 22.92 0.91
C ALA A 64 5.82 22.84 -0.05
N LEU A 65 4.93 21.86 0.15
CA LEU A 65 3.71 21.72 -0.66
C LEU A 65 2.78 22.93 -0.52
N ALA A 66 2.65 23.48 0.69
CA ALA A 66 1.85 24.67 0.94
C ALA A 66 2.44 25.91 0.24
N LEU A 67 3.76 26.11 0.30
CA LEU A 67 4.46 27.21 -0.38
C LEU A 67 4.35 27.11 -1.91
N GLU A 68 4.42 25.90 -2.45
CA GLU A 68 4.35 25.60 -3.89
C GLU A 68 2.91 25.46 -4.42
N GLY A 69 1.89 25.59 -3.55
CA GLY A 69 0.48 25.48 -3.92
C GLY A 69 0.08 24.08 -4.42
N VAL A 70 0.76 23.02 -3.99
CA VAL A 70 0.44 21.64 -4.38
C VAL A 70 -0.68 21.09 -3.51
N ALA A 71 -1.85 20.85 -4.11
CA ALA A 71 -3.05 20.38 -3.43
C ALA A 71 -3.02 18.87 -3.12
N LEU A 72 -2.08 18.45 -2.28
CA LEU A 72 -1.94 17.07 -1.79
C LEU A 72 -1.89 17.08 -0.26
N GLU A 73 -2.78 16.31 0.38
CA GLU A 73 -2.69 16.04 1.80
C GLU A 73 -1.72 14.87 2.04
N VAL A 74 -0.62 15.12 2.75
CA VAL A 74 0.35 14.06 3.13
C VAL A 74 0.14 13.72 4.60
N LEU A 75 0.01 12.43 4.93
CA LEU A 75 -0.26 11.89 6.27
C LEU A 75 0.92 11.01 6.74
N PRO A 76 1.10 10.82 8.05
CA PRO A 76 2.19 9.99 8.57
C PRO A 76 1.92 8.49 8.35
N GLY A 77 2.97 7.71 8.52
CA GLY A 77 2.97 6.24 8.45
C GLY A 77 4.41 5.73 8.52
N GLY A 78 4.59 4.42 8.43
CA GLY A 78 5.89 3.78 8.29
C GLY A 78 5.75 2.41 7.66
N GLU A 79 6.66 2.04 6.77
CA GLU A 79 6.74 0.67 6.26
C GLU A 79 7.71 -0.12 7.13
N ILE A 80 7.16 -0.97 8.00
CA ILE A 80 7.90 -1.62 9.08
C ILE A 80 8.30 -3.03 8.65
N ALA A 81 9.60 -3.33 8.65
CA ALA A 81 10.05 -4.70 8.42
C ALA A 81 9.74 -5.60 9.62
N LEU A 82 9.49 -6.89 9.33
CA LEU A 82 9.08 -7.88 10.32
C LEU A 82 10.10 -8.06 11.46
N ASP A 83 11.38 -7.90 11.17
CA ASP A 83 12.49 -8.01 12.12
C ASP A 83 12.56 -6.83 13.10
N ARG A 84 12.10 -5.65 12.71
CA ARG A 84 12.03 -4.45 13.56
C ARG A 84 10.91 -4.51 14.60
N LEU A 85 9.90 -5.34 14.40
CA LEU A 85 8.77 -5.46 15.34
C LEU A 85 9.17 -5.83 16.77
N ALA A 86 10.28 -6.55 16.95
CA ALA A 86 10.71 -7.00 18.27
C ALA A 86 11.44 -5.91 19.09
N VAL A 87 11.83 -4.80 18.45
CA VAL A 87 12.62 -3.74 19.08
C VAL A 87 11.87 -2.41 19.16
N LEU A 88 10.69 -2.32 18.54
CA LEU A 88 9.83 -1.14 18.58
C LEU A 88 8.79 -1.33 19.69
N GLU A 89 8.68 -0.32 20.56
CA GLU A 89 7.66 -0.28 21.59
C GLU A 89 6.29 0.09 21.00
N ALA A 90 5.21 -0.27 21.69
CA ALA A 90 3.84 -0.02 21.21
C ALA A 90 3.55 1.46 20.90
N ASP A 91 4.07 2.38 21.72
CA ASP A 91 3.93 3.82 21.51
C ASP A 91 4.63 4.30 20.24
N GLU A 92 5.78 3.71 19.89
CA GLU A 92 6.49 4.03 18.66
C GLU A 92 5.78 3.44 17.44
N LEU A 93 5.31 2.19 17.54
CA LEU A 93 4.47 1.57 16.49
C LEU A 93 3.22 2.41 16.20
N ALA A 94 2.52 2.88 17.23
CA ALA A 94 1.33 3.72 17.07
C ALA A 94 1.62 5.04 16.36
N ARG A 95 2.82 5.61 16.53
CA ARG A 95 3.24 6.83 15.80
C ARG A 95 3.51 6.57 14.32
N PHE A 96 3.91 5.35 13.95
CA PHE A 96 3.97 4.90 12.56
C PHE A 96 2.61 4.48 11.97
N GLY A 97 1.51 4.76 12.68
CA GLY A 97 0.15 4.48 12.24
C GLY A 97 -0.14 4.93 10.81
N LEU A 98 -0.64 4.01 10.00
CA LEU A 98 -0.85 4.18 8.58
C LEU A 98 -1.87 5.29 8.31
N ALA A 99 -1.45 6.30 7.54
CA ALA A 99 -2.24 7.47 7.23
C ALA A 99 -2.72 8.24 8.48
N GLY A 100 -1.91 8.23 9.55
CA GLY A 100 -2.25 8.84 10.83
C GLY A 100 -3.23 8.04 11.69
N ASN A 101 -3.65 6.84 11.27
CA ASN A 101 -4.41 5.95 12.13
C ASN A 101 -3.45 5.07 12.96
N PRO A 102 -3.34 5.27 14.29
CA PRO A 102 -2.40 4.54 15.14
C PRO A 102 -2.71 3.04 15.25
N GLN A 103 -3.88 2.59 14.82
CA GLN A 103 -4.29 1.19 14.90
C GLN A 103 -3.87 0.38 13.67
N TYR A 104 -3.48 1.01 12.55
CA TYR A 104 -3.10 0.27 11.35
C TYR A 104 -1.59 0.35 11.12
N LEU A 105 -0.94 -0.80 10.98
CA LEU A 105 0.50 -0.88 10.67
C LEU A 105 0.69 -1.43 9.26
N LEU A 106 1.55 -0.77 8.49
CA LEU A 106 2.04 -1.28 7.22
C LEU A 106 3.30 -2.10 7.46
N LEU A 107 3.23 -3.40 7.19
CA LEU A 107 4.36 -4.32 7.37
C LEU A 107 4.93 -4.73 6.01
N GLU A 108 6.23 -4.56 5.84
CA GLU A 108 6.95 -5.01 4.64
C GLU A 108 6.93 -6.54 4.56
N PHE A 109 6.41 -7.09 3.48
CA PHE A 109 6.52 -8.53 3.21
C PHE A 109 7.89 -8.81 2.57
N PRO A 110 8.66 -9.82 3.04
CA PRO A 110 9.99 -10.07 2.51
C PRO A 110 9.93 -10.44 1.02
N TYR A 111 10.95 -10.08 0.26
CA TYR A 111 11.02 -10.41 -1.17
C TYR A 111 11.28 -11.90 -1.45
N PHE A 112 11.94 -12.60 -0.51
CA PHE A 112 12.35 -13.99 -0.67
C PHE A 112 11.97 -14.83 0.54
N GLY A 113 11.63 -16.10 0.26
CA GLY A 113 11.23 -17.04 1.28
C GLY A 113 9.87 -16.72 1.90
N TRP A 114 9.43 -17.59 2.81
CA TRP A 114 8.21 -17.38 3.57
C TRP A 114 8.56 -17.16 5.05
N PRO A 115 8.19 -16.02 5.65
CA PRO A 115 8.42 -15.79 7.07
C PRO A 115 7.58 -16.77 7.91
N LEU A 116 8.25 -17.74 8.52
CA LEU A 116 7.62 -18.85 9.25
C LEU A 116 6.82 -18.38 10.47
N ASP A 117 7.20 -17.26 11.06
CA ASP A 117 6.59 -16.65 12.23
C ASP A 117 5.59 -15.53 11.90
N LEU A 118 5.30 -15.30 10.61
CA LEU A 118 4.40 -14.23 10.16
C LEU A 118 3.03 -14.29 10.84
N GLU A 119 2.39 -15.46 10.87
CA GLU A 119 1.06 -15.60 11.47
C GLU A 119 1.09 -15.30 12.97
N THR A 120 2.14 -15.75 13.66
CA THR A 120 2.34 -15.48 15.09
C THR A 120 2.54 -13.99 15.34
N ARG A 121 3.40 -13.32 14.55
CA ARG A 121 3.66 -11.87 14.65
C ARG A 121 2.38 -11.06 14.42
N VAL A 122 1.64 -11.39 13.37
CA VAL A 122 0.35 -10.75 13.06
C VAL A 122 -0.65 -10.95 14.19
N PHE A 123 -0.72 -12.16 14.77
CA PHE A 123 -1.61 -12.45 15.89
C PHE A 123 -1.28 -11.62 17.14
N GLU A 124 0.00 -11.54 17.54
CA GLU A 124 0.41 -10.74 18.70
C GLU A 124 0.15 -9.24 18.50
N LEU A 125 0.43 -8.70 17.31
CA LEU A 125 0.12 -7.30 17.01
C LEU A 125 -1.38 -7.02 17.11
N ARG A 126 -2.23 -7.91 16.60
CA ARG A 126 -3.69 -7.78 16.73
C ARG A 126 -4.16 -7.84 18.17
N ARG A 127 -3.58 -8.72 18.98
CA ARG A 127 -3.86 -8.79 20.41
C ARG A 127 -3.50 -7.49 21.13
N ASN A 128 -2.47 -6.80 20.65
CA ASN A 128 -2.07 -5.47 21.13
C ASN A 128 -2.85 -4.30 20.51
N GLY A 129 -3.91 -4.59 19.75
CA GLY A 129 -4.81 -3.57 19.19
C GLY A 129 -4.45 -3.07 17.79
N PHE A 130 -3.46 -3.67 17.12
CA PHE A 130 -3.06 -3.28 15.76
C PHE A 130 -3.70 -4.15 14.67
N ALA A 131 -4.35 -3.51 13.71
CA ALA A 131 -4.69 -4.08 12.41
C ALA A 131 -3.50 -4.03 11.47
N ILE A 132 -3.35 -5.06 10.63
CA ILE A 132 -2.16 -5.22 9.77
C ILE A 132 -2.52 -5.03 8.30
N VAL A 133 -1.70 -4.23 7.62
CA VAL A 133 -1.63 -4.13 6.17
C VAL A 133 -0.30 -4.73 5.72
N LEU A 134 -0.32 -5.81 4.95
CA LEU A 134 0.88 -6.40 4.35
C LEU A 134 1.20 -5.67 3.05
N ALA A 135 2.39 -5.08 2.99
CA ALA A 135 2.89 -4.38 1.83
C ALA A 135 3.36 -5.36 0.76
N HIS A 136 2.91 -5.13 -0.47
CA HIS A 136 3.37 -5.72 -1.74
C HIS A 136 3.74 -7.22 -1.75
N PRO A 137 2.97 -8.13 -1.11
CA PRO A 137 3.33 -9.53 -1.06
C PRO A 137 3.32 -10.19 -2.46
N GLU A 138 2.71 -9.58 -3.48
CA GLU A 138 2.77 -10.08 -4.86
C GLU A 138 4.19 -10.11 -5.44
N ARG A 139 5.13 -9.37 -4.84
CA ARG A 139 6.55 -9.34 -5.24
C ARG A 139 7.35 -10.53 -4.70
N ASN A 140 6.84 -11.22 -3.69
CA ASN A 140 7.50 -12.35 -3.08
C ASN A 140 7.40 -13.62 -3.93
N SER A 141 8.50 -14.38 -4.04
CA SER A 141 8.56 -15.59 -4.86
C SER A 141 7.63 -16.72 -4.39
N GLU A 142 7.46 -16.89 -3.08
CA GLU A 142 6.57 -17.90 -2.49
C GLU A 142 5.10 -17.54 -2.70
N VAL A 143 4.75 -16.26 -2.64
CA VAL A 143 3.40 -15.76 -2.96
C VAL A 143 3.11 -15.89 -4.46
N GLN A 144 4.09 -15.61 -5.33
CA GLN A 144 3.97 -15.83 -6.77
C GLN A 144 3.71 -17.31 -7.10
N ALA A 145 4.36 -18.22 -6.38
CA ALA A 145 4.18 -19.66 -6.55
C ALA A 145 2.85 -20.18 -5.97
N ALA A 146 2.43 -19.68 -4.81
CA ALA A 146 1.26 -20.15 -4.07
C ALA A 146 0.50 -18.99 -3.37
N PRO A 147 -0.22 -18.13 -4.12
CA PRO A 147 -0.88 -16.95 -3.57
C PRO A 147 -2.00 -17.27 -2.56
N GLU A 148 -2.56 -18.47 -2.62
CA GLU A 148 -3.55 -18.99 -1.68
C GLU A 148 -3.02 -19.09 -0.25
N ARG A 149 -1.68 -19.11 -0.05
CA ARG A 149 -1.08 -19.11 1.29
C ARG A 149 -1.46 -17.88 2.12
N LEU A 150 -1.75 -16.75 1.48
CA LEU A 150 -2.22 -15.54 2.17
C LEU A 150 -3.69 -15.61 2.59
N ARG A 151 -4.47 -16.59 2.12
CA ARG A 151 -5.91 -16.68 2.36
C ARG A 151 -6.25 -16.67 3.84
N ARG A 152 -5.53 -17.45 4.66
CA ARG A 152 -5.79 -17.55 6.10
C ARG A 152 -5.60 -16.20 6.80
N LEU A 153 -4.53 -15.49 6.48
CA LEU A 153 -4.27 -14.16 7.03
C LEU A 153 -5.36 -13.17 6.60
N ALA A 154 -5.73 -13.18 5.31
CA ALA A 154 -6.79 -12.33 4.77
C ALA A 154 -8.16 -12.60 5.42
N GLU A 155 -8.56 -13.87 5.55
CA GLU A 155 -9.81 -14.29 6.19
C GLU A 155 -9.86 -13.91 7.67
N HIS A 156 -8.70 -13.82 8.32
CA HIS A 156 -8.59 -13.33 9.69
C HIS A 156 -8.47 -11.81 9.78
N GLY A 157 -8.64 -11.08 8.67
CA GLY A 157 -8.72 -9.61 8.65
C GLY A 157 -7.39 -8.91 8.45
N THR A 158 -6.34 -9.59 7.98
CA THR A 158 -5.12 -8.92 7.49
C THR A 158 -5.40 -8.34 6.10
N ILE A 159 -5.10 -7.06 5.94
CA ILE A 159 -5.25 -6.34 4.68
C ILE A 159 -4.03 -6.63 3.81
N VAL A 160 -4.24 -6.81 2.51
CA VAL A 160 -3.17 -7.08 1.53
C VAL A 160 -3.13 -5.92 0.54
N GLN A 161 -1.99 -5.24 0.49
CA GLN A 161 -1.75 -4.10 -0.39
C GLN A 161 -0.93 -4.53 -1.60
N LEU A 162 -1.43 -4.26 -2.81
CA LEU A 162 -0.71 -4.48 -4.07
C LEU A 162 -0.04 -3.20 -4.53
N THR A 163 1.17 -3.28 -5.09
CA THR A 163 1.77 -2.10 -5.72
C THR A 163 1.11 -1.80 -7.06
N SER A 164 0.79 -0.52 -7.30
CA SER A 164 0.28 -0.01 -8.58
C SER A 164 1.11 -0.49 -9.79
N ALA A 165 2.44 -0.47 -9.68
CA ALA A 165 3.37 -0.89 -10.72
C ALA A 165 3.38 -2.42 -10.95
N SER A 166 2.98 -3.22 -9.97
CA SER A 166 2.71 -4.65 -10.16
C SER A 166 1.44 -4.84 -10.97
N VAL A 167 0.38 -4.11 -10.64
CA VAL A 167 -0.94 -4.21 -11.29
C VAL A 167 -0.88 -3.76 -12.76
N ASP A 168 -0.27 -2.60 -13.05
CA ASP A 168 -0.20 -2.11 -14.43
C ASP A 168 0.89 -2.83 -15.25
N GLY A 169 1.86 -3.47 -14.59
CA GLY A 169 2.87 -4.35 -15.19
C GLY A 169 4.27 -3.73 -15.33
N ARG A 170 4.49 -2.52 -14.82
CA ARG A 170 5.81 -1.86 -14.80
C ARG A 170 6.86 -2.65 -14.00
N LEU A 171 6.47 -3.48 -13.03
CA LEU A 171 7.36 -4.37 -12.28
C LEU A 171 7.52 -5.77 -12.88
N GLY A 172 7.05 -5.96 -14.12
CA GLY A 172 7.24 -7.20 -14.86
C GLY A 172 6.10 -8.21 -14.72
N ARG A 173 6.23 -9.28 -15.50
CA ARG A 173 5.15 -10.24 -15.73
C ARG A 173 4.76 -11.04 -14.49
N ASN A 174 5.74 -11.45 -13.68
CA ASN A 174 5.48 -12.29 -12.50
C ASN A 174 4.71 -11.51 -11.43
N CYS A 175 5.14 -10.28 -11.12
CA CYS A 175 4.43 -9.40 -10.19
C CYS A 175 2.99 -9.12 -10.67
N LYS A 176 2.80 -8.86 -11.97
CA LYS A 176 1.47 -8.67 -12.56
C LYS A 176 0.59 -9.91 -12.42
N GLN A 177 1.10 -11.08 -12.78
CA GLN A 177 0.34 -12.32 -12.67
C GLN A 177 -0.08 -12.60 -11.23
N SER A 178 0.84 -12.41 -10.28
CA SER A 178 0.58 -12.57 -8.85
C SER A 178 -0.46 -11.57 -8.33
N ALA A 179 -0.34 -10.29 -8.67
CA ALA A 179 -1.31 -9.24 -8.33
C ALA A 179 -2.72 -9.60 -8.81
N PHE A 180 -2.89 -9.99 -10.08
CA PHE A 180 -4.19 -10.39 -10.61
C PHE A 180 -4.71 -11.69 -10.00
N ARG A 181 -3.82 -12.64 -9.65
CA ARG A 181 -4.22 -13.85 -8.96
C ARG A 181 -4.77 -13.54 -7.57
N LEU A 182 -4.12 -12.66 -6.81
CA LEU A 182 -4.62 -12.20 -5.50
C LEU A 182 -5.96 -11.45 -5.63
N LEU A 183 -6.15 -10.64 -6.68
CA LEU A 183 -7.43 -9.99 -6.96
C LEU A 183 -8.55 -10.98 -7.28
N GLN A 184 -8.26 -11.99 -8.11
CA GLN A 184 -9.22 -13.04 -8.50
C GLN A 184 -9.63 -13.91 -7.31
N LEU A 185 -8.69 -14.18 -6.40
CA LEU A 185 -8.95 -14.95 -5.18
C LEU A 185 -9.70 -14.15 -4.12
N GLY A 186 -9.87 -12.83 -4.30
CA GLY A 186 -10.47 -11.93 -3.33
C GLY A 186 -9.57 -11.64 -2.12
N ILE A 187 -8.25 -11.86 -2.26
CA ILE A 187 -7.27 -11.72 -1.16
C ILE A 187 -6.68 -10.31 -1.11
N ALA A 188 -6.60 -9.60 -2.23
CA ALA A 188 -6.06 -8.24 -2.28
C ALA A 188 -7.13 -7.19 -1.90
N HIS A 189 -6.77 -6.25 -1.03
CA HIS A 189 -7.67 -5.30 -0.38
C HIS A 189 -7.38 -3.83 -0.69
N LEU A 190 -6.14 -3.52 -1.08
CA LEU A 190 -5.67 -2.15 -1.26
C LEU A 190 -4.72 -2.11 -2.47
N ILE A 191 -4.75 -1.02 -3.23
CA ILE A 191 -3.68 -0.67 -4.16
C ILE A 191 -3.03 0.61 -3.64
N ALA A 192 -1.70 0.65 -3.64
CA ALA A 192 -0.91 1.83 -3.30
C ALA A 192 0.32 1.90 -4.21
N SER A 193 0.95 3.07 -4.34
CA SER A 193 1.98 3.24 -5.36
C SER A 193 3.32 2.64 -5.00
N ASP A 194 3.70 2.68 -3.72
CA ASP A 194 5.06 2.38 -3.27
C ASP A 194 6.10 3.21 -4.08
N ALA A 195 5.77 4.48 -4.27
CA ALA A 195 6.57 5.40 -5.08
C ALA A 195 7.83 5.88 -4.36
N HIS A 196 8.96 5.89 -5.07
CA HIS A 196 10.28 6.26 -4.52
C HIS A 196 10.90 7.48 -5.22
N ALA A 197 10.60 7.68 -6.51
CA ALA A 197 11.07 8.83 -7.25
C ALA A 197 10.08 9.22 -8.38
N PRO A 198 10.15 10.45 -8.92
CA PRO A 198 9.28 10.89 -10.02
C PRO A 198 9.37 10.01 -11.27
N ASP A 199 10.58 9.59 -11.65
CA ASP A 199 10.85 8.88 -12.90
C ASP A 199 11.10 7.36 -12.71
N VAL A 200 11.48 6.96 -11.50
CA VAL A 200 11.78 5.56 -11.13
C VAL A 200 10.83 5.15 -10.02
N ARG A 201 10.06 4.07 -10.23
CA ARG A 201 8.93 3.68 -9.35
C ARG A 201 7.95 4.86 -9.15
N ALA A 202 7.43 5.39 -10.26
CA ALA A 202 6.45 6.47 -10.26
C ALA A 202 5.07 6.03 -9.72
N VAL A 203 4.26 6.98 -9.26
CA VAL A 203 2.94 6.79 -8.61
C VAL A 203 2.02 5.80 -9.36
N GLY A 204 1.50 6.17 -10.53
CA GLY A 204 0.76 5.30 -11.46
C GLY A 204 -0.46 4.56 -10.85
N MET A 205 -1.13 5.18 -9.89
CA MET A 205 -2.38 4.76 -9.30
C MET A 205 -3.51 4.73 -10.34
N SER A 206 -3.61 5.72 -11.22
CA SER A 206 -4.68 5.76 -12.24
C SER A 206 -4.55 4.60 -13.23
N ARG A 207 -3.33 4.34 -13.71
CA ARG A 207 -3.00 3.22 -14.59
C ARG A 207 -3.31 1.87 -13.94
N ALA A 208 -3.03 1.72 -12.64
CA ALA A 208 -3.36 0.52 -11.90
C ALA A 208 -4.88 0.33 -11.77
N ALA A 209 -5.61 1.40 -11.45
CA ALA A 209 -7.08 1.39 -11.39
C ALA A 209 -7.70 0.99 -12.73
N ASP A 210 -7.20 1.55 -13.85
CA ASP A 210 -7.63 1.17 -15.20
C ASP A 210 -7.32 -0.29 -15.51
N ALA A 211 -6.14 -0.77 -15.14
CA ALA A 211 -5.72 -2.15 -15.38
C ALA A 211 -6.58 -3.19 -14.66
N VAL A 212 -7.18 -2.85 -13.50
CA VAL A 212 -8.12 -3.73 -12.79
C VAL A 212 -9.31 -4.12 -13.69
N GLY A 213 -9.74 -3.23 -14.60
CA GLY A 213 -10.78 -3.52 -15.59
C GLY A 213 -12.21 -3.62 -15.02
N ASP A 214 -12.40 -3.33 -13.73
CA ASP A 214 -13.70 -3.22 -13.06
C ASP A 214 -13.70 -1.95 -12.21
N VAL A 215 -14.51 -0.97 -12.62
CA VAL A 215 -14.58 0.37 -12.01
C VAL A 215 -14.98 0.31 -10.53
N ALA A 216 -15.91 -0.58 -10.16
CA ALA A 216 -16.37 -0.69 -8.78
C ALA A 216 -15.26 -1.27 -7.90
N LEU A 217 -14.58 -2.31 -8.39
CA LEU A 217 -13.46 -2.91 -7.67
C LEU A 217 -12.27 -1.94 -7.58
N ALA A 218 -11.93 -1.25 -8.66
CA ALA A 218 -10.85 -0.26 -8.69
C ALA A 218 -11.10 0.84 -7.65
N ARG A 219 -12.29 1.44 -7.64
CA ARG A 219 -12.69 2.44 -6.65
C ARG A 219 -12.62 1.90 -5.23
N TRP A 220 -13.06 0.67 -5.00
CA TRP A 220 -12.97 0.05 -3.69
C TRP A 220 -11.52 -0.11 -3.23
N LEU A 221 -10.61 -0.54 -4.12
CA LEU A 221 -9.18 -0.74 -3.84
C LEU A 221 -8.40 0.57 -3.61
N THR A 222 -8.77 1.66 -4.28
CA THR A 222 -7.98 2.92 -4.30
C THR A 222 -8.65 4.09 -3.57
N GLU A 223 -9.89 3.94 -3.13
CA GLU A 223 -10.65 5.01 -2.46
C GLU A 223 -11.39 4.53 -1.21
N GLU A 224 -12.24 3.51 -1.32
CA GLU A 224 -13.15 3.14 -0.22
C GLU A 224 -12.40 2.42 0.91
N MET A 225 -11.60 1.40 0.59
CA MET A 225 -10.74 0.71 1.55
C MET A 225 -9.73 1.64 2.23
N PRO A 226 -8.93 2.44 1.51
CA PRO A 226 -8.00 3.35 2.17
C PRO A 226 -8.70 4.44 2.99
N ALA A 227 -9.88 4.91 2.59
CA ALA A 227 -10.65 5.86 3.40
C ALA A 227 -11.12 5.23 4.73
N ALA A 228 -11.56 3.97 4.71
CA ALA A 228 -11.96 3.26 5.93
C ALA A 228 -10.77 3.05 6.90
N ILE A 229 -9.59 2.74 6.35
CA ILE A 229 -8.35 2.66 7.15
C ILE A 229 -8.06 4.00 7.82
N MET A 230 -8.08 5.10 7.06
CA MET A 230 -7.85 6.45 7.61
C MET A 230 -8.84 6.82 8.72
N ALA A 231 -10.12 6.50 8.53
CA ALA A 231 -11.19 6.85 9.47
C ALA A 231 -11.28 5.91 10.68
N GLY A 232 -10.57 4.77 10.67
CA GLY A 232 -10.73 3.73 11.70
C GLY A 232 -12.09 3.05 11.65
N GLU A 233 -12.71 3.03 10.48
CA GLU A 233 -14.03 2.45 10.27
C GLU A 233 -13.95 0.96 9.93
N VAL A 234 -15.11 0.29 9.99
CA VAL A 234 -15.23 -1.09 9.50
C VAL A 234 -14.90 -1.12 8.01
N THR A 235 -14.08 -2.09 7.60
CA THR A 235 -13.69 -2.22 6.19
C THR A 235 -14.92 -2.45 5.30
N PRO A 236 -15.05 -1.70 4.19
CA PRO A 236 -16.22 -1.81 3.31
C PRO A 236 -16.28 -3.19 2.65
N ALA A 237 -17.49 -3.69 2.45
CA ALA A 237 -17.70 -4.95 1.77
C ALA A 237 -17.14 -4.88 0.34
N ARG A 238 -16.35 -5.89 -0.05
CA ARG A 238 -15.78 -5.98 -1.39
C ARG A 238 -16.90 -6.06 -2.44
N PRO A 239 -16.83 -5.28 -3.53
CA PRO A 239 -17.77 -5.40 -4.64
C PRO A 239 -17.77 -6.83 -5.21
N PRO A 240 -18.95 -7.35 -5.60
CA PRO A 240 -19.01 -8.67 -6.22
C PRO A 240 -18.19 -8.68 -7.50
N THR A 241 -17.32 -9.66 -7.66
CA THR A 241 -16.54 -9.81 -8.88
C THR A 241 -17.48 -10.05 -10.05
N ARG A 242 -17.51 -9.13 -11.01
CA ARG A 242 -18.19 -9.37 -12.28
C ARG A 242 -17.39 -10.45 -13.00
N ARG A 243 -17.85 -11.71 -12.92
CA ARG A 243 -17.35 -12.77 -13.81
C ARG A 243 -17.45 -12.23 -15.24
N PRO A 244 -16.38 -12.26 -16.05
CA PRO A 244 -16.49 -11.95 -17.48
C PRO A 244 -17.59 -12.84 -18.05
N GLY A 245 -18.73 -12.25 -18.36
CA GLY A 245 -19.93 -12.99 -18.67
C GLY A 245 -19.75 -13.74 -19.98
N PHE A 246 -19.94 -15.06 -19.91
CA PHE A 246 -20.51 -15.93 -20.93
C PHE A 246 -21.87 -15.37 -21.44
N SER A 247 -21.88 -14.18 -22.05
CA SER A 247 -23.10 -13.45 -22.40
C SER A 247 -23.01 -12.75 -23.76
N ARG A 248 -22.50 -13.45 -24.79
CA ARG A 248 -22.68 -13.01 -26.18
C ARG A 248 -22.79 -14.11 -27.26
N ALA A 249 -23.06 -15.37 -26.89
CA ALA A 249 -23.12 -16.48 -27.86
C ALA A 249 -24.52 -17.01 -28.22
N LEU A 250 -25.62 -16.54 -27.61
CA LEU A 250 -26.98 -17.08 -27.89
C LEU A 250 -27.98 -16.06 -28.47
N ARG A 251 -27.48 -15.01 -29.14
CA ARG A 251 -28.32 -14.07 -29.90
C ARG A 251 -27.92 -13.97 -31.36
N LYS A 252 -27.68 -15.10 -32.02
CA LYS A 252 -27.72 -15.24 -33.49
C LYS A 252 -28.13 -16.67 -33.89
N GLN A 253 -29.40 -16.99 -33.65
CA GLN A 253 -30.15 -17.88 -34.55
C GLN A 253 -31.49 -17.19 -34.81
N ARG A 254 -31.49 -16.39 -35.87
CA ARG A 254 -32.65 -16.05 -36.68
C ARG A 254 -32.29 -16.45 -38.09
#